data_AF-A0A673N8M3-F1
#
_entry.id   AF-A0A673N8M3-F1
#
_cell.length_a   1.000
_cell.length_b   1.000
_cell.length_c   1.000
_cell.angle_alpha   90.00
_cell.angle_beta   90.00
_cell.angle_gamma   90.00
#
_symmetry.space_group_name_H-M   'P 1'
#
loop_
_entity.id
_entity.type
_entity.pdbx_description
1 polymer ?
#
loop_
_entity_poly.entity_id
_entity_poly.type
_entity_poly.pdbx_seq_one_letter_code
_entity_poly.pdbx_strand_id
1 'polypeptide(L)'
;MDCQEKLEVPVYTDVDRDTFLRDIYPLRRPAVLKRVPLGPCVRAWTVSYLAQKGGDREVKVHVSSEPRMDFLHKNFVYRTLPFDKFIQRAAEAKHSDFFISEDESYYLRSLGEDVRKEPADLRKQFPELAEDFHIPQFFEPEQFFSSVFRISSPGLQLWTHYDVMDNLLVQVTGRKRVVLYSPKDALYLYLTGDKSEVLDIDTTDLQLYPEFVKASRYECILEPGDLLFIPALWFHNTLALQFGVGVNVFWRHLPPESYDKKDPYGNKDPVAASRALQSLERTLGILEELPPDYQDFYARRMVLRIQSRAYLSSLMWVNYDMTCR
;
A
#
# COMPACT_ATOMS: atom_id res chain seq x y z
N MET A 1 -23.42 2.46 19.73
CA MET A 1 -22.76 3.39 18.80
C MET A 1 -21.54 2.63 18.35
N ASP A 2 -21.68 1.89 17.26
CA ASP A 2 -20.65 0.94 16.84
C ASP A 2 -19.67 1.74 15.98
N CYS A 3 -18.65 2.31 16.63
CA CYS A 3 -17.55 2.98 15.96
C CYS A 3 -16.29 2.13 16.10
N GLN A 4 -15.48 2.07 15.04
CA GLN A 4 -14.16 1.45 15.11
C GLN A 4 -13.31 2.08 16.21
N GLU A 5 -12.49 1.26 16.87
CA GLU A 5 -11.41 1.77 17.70
C GLU A 5 -10.45 2.59 16.82
N LYS A 6 -10.16 3.82 17.25
CA LYS A 6 -9.23 4.72 16.56
C LYS A 6 -7.94 4.84 17.35
N LEU A 7 -6.83 4.51 16.69
CA LEU A 7 -5.49 4.51 17.24
C LEU A 7 -4.62 5.47 16.42
N GLU A 8 -3.70 6.15 17.09
CA GLU A 8 -2.70 6.96 16.41
C GLU A 8 -1.51 6.09 15.96
N VAL A 9 -0.95 6.40 14.80
CA VAL A 9 0.32 5.81 14.38
C VAL A 9 1.46 6.47 15.19
N PRO A 10 2.34 5.69 15.86
CA PRO A 10 3.47 6.24 16.60
C PRO A 10 4.36 7.13 15.73
N VAL A 11 4.80 8.26 16.29
CA VAL A 11 5.65 9.25 15.61
C VAL A 11 7.04 9.25 16.23
N TYR A 12 8.06 9.07 15.38
CA TYR A 12 9.46 9.15 15.73
C TYR A 12 10.10 10.29 14.95
N THR A 13 11.12 10.94 15.52
CA THR A 13 11.78 12.08 14.89
C THR A 13 13.29 11.92 14.92
N ASP A 14 13.96 12.44 13.89
CA ASP A 14 15.43 12.37 13.74
C ASP A 14 15.96 10.91 13.77
N VAL A 15 15.20 9.99 13.18
CA VAL A 15 15.50 8.55 13.17
C VAL A 15 16.66 8.25 12.24
N ASP A 16 17.73 7.67 12.80
CA ASP A 16 18.86 7.13 12.05
C ASP A 16 18.70 5.62 11.77
N ARG A 17 19.66 5.05 11.02
CA ARG A 17 19.65 3.63 10.63
C ARG A 17 19.58 2.71 11.84
N ASP A 18 20.43 2.94 12.84
CA ASP A 18 20.56 2.05 13.99
C ASP A 18 19.31 2.08 14.86
N THR A 19 18.73 3.26 15.09
CA THR A 19 17.47 3.43 15.81
C THR A 19 16.32 2.76 15.06
N PHE A 20 16.23 2.95 13.74
CA PHE A 20 15.19 2.28 12.95
C PHE A 20 15.30 0.76 13.06
N LEU A 21 16.49 0.20 12.80
CA LEU A 21 16.70 -1.26 12.76
C LEU A 21 16.56 -1.94 14.13
N ARG A 22 16.91 -1.24 15.22
CA ARG A 22 16.85 -1.80 16.58
C ARG A 22 15.49 -1.59 17.25
N ASP A 23 14.94 -0.39 17.13
CA ASP A 23 13.82 0.04 18.00
C ASP A 23 12.48 0.13 17.28
N ILE A 24 12.46 0.25 15.94
CA ILE A 24 11.22 0.49 15.17
C ILE A 24 10.88 -0.71 14.28
N TYR A 25 11.83 -1.12 13.44
CA TYR A 25 11.65 -2.18 12.45
C TYR A 25 11.24 -3.53 13.06
N PRO A 26 11.83 -4.00 14.18
CA PRO A 26 11.46 -5.28 14.78
C PRO A 26 10.04 -5.30 15.38
N LEU A 27 9.46 -4.13 15.71
CA LEU A 27 8.12 -4.04 16.29
C LEU A 27 7.01 -4.47 15.30
N ARG A 28 7.30 -4.47 14.00
CA ARG A 28 6.37 -4.83 12.91
C ARG A 28 5.04 -4.08 12.98
N ARG A 29 5.10 -2.80 13.35
CA ARG A 29 3.96 -1.86 13.41
C ARG A 29 4.25 -0.62 12.55
N PRO A 30 3.22 0.06 12.01
CA PRO A 30 3.41 1.29 11.28
C PRO A 30 4.02 2.37 12.16
N ALA A 31 4.83 3.23 11.55
CA ALA A 31 5.50 4.33 12.24
C ALA A 31 5.68 5.51 11.31
N VAL A 32 5.32 6.71 11.78
CA VAL A 32 5.65 7.97 11.08
C VAL A 32 7.05 8.39 11.52
N LEU A 33 7.94 8.62 10.56
CA LEU A 33 9.31 9.06 10.78
C LEU A 33 9.45 10.48 10.25
N LYS A 34 9.75 11.41 11.15
CA LYS A 34 9.90 12.83 10.84
C LYS A 34 11.36 13.23 10.78
N ARG A 35 11.66 14.24 9.95
CA ARG A 35 12.99 14.85 9.81
C ARG A 35 14.10 13.86 9.38
N VAL A 36 13.74 12.79 8.68
CA VAL A 36 14.72 11.92 8.02
C VAL A 36 15.24 12.65 6.77
N PRO A 37 16.57 12.71 6.52
CA PRO A 37 17.11 13.35 5.34
C PRO A 37 16.71 12.65 4.04
N LEU A 38 15.94 13.34 3.19
CA LEU A 38 15.43 12.81 1.90
C LEU A 38 16.11 13.41 0.67
N GLY A 39 17.11 14.27 0.85
CA GLY A 39 17.72 15.04 -0.24
C GLY A 39 16.96 16.34 -0.57
N PRO A 40 17.30 17.02 -1.67
CA PRO A 40 16.67 18.29 -2.06
C PRO A 40 15.22 18.16 -2.55
N CYS A 41 14.73 16.95 -2.85
CA CYS A 41 13.40 16.71 -3.42
C CYS A 41 12.25 17.45 -2.71
N VAL A 42 12.23 17.44 -1.37
CA VAL A 42 11.17 18.08 -0.55
C VAL A 42 11.03 19.58 -0.82
N ARG A 43 12.12 20.25 -1.22
CA ARG A 43 12.12 21.68 -1.58
C ARG A 43 12.04 21.90 -3.08
N ALA A 44 12.62 21.01 -3.88
CA ALA A 44 12.77 21.19 -5.32
C ALA A 44 11.50 20.82 -6.12
N TRP A 45 10.77 19.78 -5.69
CA TRP A 45 9.68 19.16 -6.46
C TRP A 45 8.38 19.96 -6.45
N THR A 46 8.44 21.14 -7.05
CA THR A 46 7.30 21.95 -7.48
C THR A 46 6.69 21.39 -8.76
N VAL A 47 5.44 21.74 -9.07
CA VAL A 47 4.76 21.35 -10.32
C VAL A 47 5.59 21.70 -11.55
N SER A 48 6.13 22.92 -11.62
CA SER A 48 6.96 23.38 -12.73
C SER A 48 8.27 22.61 -12.85
N TYR A 49 8.94 22.33 -11.72
CA TYR A 49 10.21 21.59 -11.71
C TYR A 49 9.99 20.15 -12.16
N LEU A 50 8.97 19.48 -11.63
CA LEU A 50 8.62 18.11 -12.01
C LEU A 50 8.25 18.02 -13.49
N ALA A 51 7.43 18.95 -13.99
CA ALA A 51 7.07 18.99 -15.40
C ALA A 51 8.30 19.18 -16.29
N GLN A 52 9.21 20.09 -15.92
CA GLN A 52 10.45 20.31 -16.66
C GLN A 52 11.38 19.09 -16.66
N LYS A 53 11.60 18.48 -15.50
CA LYS A 53 12.56 17.38 -15.31
C LYS A 53 12.04 16.01 -15.75
N GLY A 54 10.74 15.78 -15.64
CA GLY A 54 10.13 14.54 -16.15
C GLY A 54 9.81 14.59 -17.65
N GLY A 55 9.69 15.79 -18.22
CA GLY A 55 9.56 16.02 -19.65
C GLY A 55 8.32 15.36 -20.26
N ASP A 56 8.45 14.98 -21.53
CA ASP A 56 7.38 14.39 -22.35
C ASP A 56 7.28 12.85 -22.21
N ARG A 57 7.96 12.26 -21.22
CA ARG A 57 7.91 10.81 -21.00
C ARG A 57 6.47 10.36 -20.79
N GLU A 58 6.01 9.45 -21.63
CA GLU A 58 4.68 8.88 -21.53
C GLU A 58 4.50 8.06 -20.24
N VAL A 59 3.48 8.41 -19.46
CA VAL A 59 3.09 7.71 -18.23
C VAL A 59 1.66 7.21 -18.31
N LYS A 60 1.43 6.01 -17.75
CA LYS A 60 0.09 5.45 -17.60
C LYS A 60 -0.54 5.96 -16.31
N VAL A 61 -1.69 6.60 -16.44
CA VAL A 61 -2.42 7.23 -15.35
C VAL A 61 -3.84 6.68 -15.27
N HIS A 62 -4.36 6.65 -14.05
CA HIS A 62 -5.77 6.43 -13.78
C HIS A 62 -6.47 7.79 -13.83
N VAL A 63 -7.62 7.84 -14.49
CA VAL A 63 -8.48 9.02 -14.60
C VAL A 63 -9.87 8.65 -14.11
N SER A 64 -10.44 9.42 -13.20
CA SER A 64 -11.79 9.21 -12.67
C SER A 64 -12.53 10.53 -12.53
N SER A 65 -13.83 10.55 -12.84
CA SER A 65 -14.70 11.69 -12.55
C SER A 65 -15.13 11.74 -11.07
N GLU A 66 -14.80 10.70 -10.29
CA GLU A 66 -15.16 10.60 -8.88
C GLU A 66 -13.90 10.61 -8.01
N PRO A 67 -13.90 11.32 -6.87
CA PRO A 67 -12.74 11.35 -5.97
C PRO A 67 -12.42 9.98 -5.37
N ARG A 68 -13.44 9.15 -5.12
CA ARG A 68 -13.26 7.80 -4.58
C ARG A 68 -13.19 6.78 -5.70
N MET A 69 -12.02 6.17 -5.87
CA MET A 69 -11.84 5.13 -6.87
C MET A 69 -12.45 3.81 -6.39
N ASP A 70 -13.18 3.15 -7.29
CA ASP A 70 -13.90 1.90 -7.06
C ASP A 70 -13.36 0.81 -7.99
N PHE A 71 -12.72 -0.22 -7.43
CA PHE A 71 -12.22 -1.36 -8.22
C PHE A 71 -13.25 -2.45 -8.50
N LEU A 72 -14.36 -2.47 -7.75
CA LEU A 72 -15.47 -3.41 -7.92
C LEU A 72 -16.26 -3.05 -9.18
N HIS A 73 -16.64 -1.78 -9.30
CA HIS A 73 -17.39 -1.25 -10.45
C HIS A 73 -16.52 -0.59 -11.51
N LYS A 74 -15.22 -0.39 -11.23
CA LYS A 74 -14.23 0.21 -12.14
C LYS A 74 -14.66 1.59 -12.65
N ASN A 75 -14.95 2.52 -11.74
CA ASN A 75 -15.34 3.92 -12.04
C ASN A 75 -14.17 4.81 -12.51
N PHE A 76 -13.13 4.22 -13.09
CA PHE A 76 -11.93 4.91 -13.56
C PHE A 76 -11.42 4.25 -14.84
N VAL A 77 -10.69 5.01 -15.64
CA VAL A 77 -10.10 4.54 -16.90
C VAL A 77 -8.59 4.73 -16.88
N TYR A 78 -7.88 3.88 -17.62
CA TYR A 78 -6.45 4.05 -17.86
C TYR A 78 -6.24 4.94 -19.09
N ARG A 79 -5.37 5.94 -18.95
CA ARG A 79 -4.92 6.80 -20.04
C ARG A 79 -3.40 6.92 -20.03
N THR A 80 -2.86 7.39 -21.14
CA THR A 80 -1.45 7.68 -21.29
C THR A 80 -1.32 9.17 -21.56
N LEU A 81 -0.39 9.82 -20.87
CA LEU A 81 -0.10 11.25 -21.00
C LEU A 81 1.41 11.47 -20.91
N PRO A 82 1.95 12.49 -21.62
CA PRO A 82 3.24 13.06 -21.30
C PRO A 82 3.30 13.49 -19.83
N PHE A 83 4.40 13.18 -19.14
CA PHE A 83 4.53 13.40 -17.70
C PHE A 83 4.32 14.87 -17.32
N ASP A 84 4.89 15.80 -18.07
CA ASP A 84 4.72 17.24 -17.88
C ASP A 84 3.24 17.69 -17.90
N LYS A 85 2.45 17.19 -18.86
CA LYS A 85 1.01 17.44 -18.96
C LYS A 85 0.25 16.80 -17.82
N PHE A 86 0.58 15.56 -17.49
CA PHE A 86 -0.02 14.88 -16.35
C PHE A 86 0.21 15.66 -15.04
N ILE A 87 1.43 16.13 -14.78
CA ILE A 87 1.74 16.87 -13.55
C ILE A 87 0.93 18.16 -13.44
N GLN A 88 0.79 18.90 -14.54
CA GLN A 88 -0.01 20.11 -14.59
C GLN A 88 -1.48 19.81 -14.27
N ARG A 89 -2.09 18.86 -14.99
CA ARG A 89 -3.49 18.49 -14.78
C ARG A 89 -3.73 17.89 -13.40
N ALA A 90 -2.84 17.05 -12.88
CA ALA A 90 -3.00 16.47 -11.56
C ALA A 90 -3.03 17.54 -10.44
N ALA A 91 -2.36 18.68 -10.64
CA ALA A 91 -2.34 19.79 -9.69
C ALA A 91 -3.56 20.72 -9.79
N GLU A 92 -4.31 20.66 -10.89
CA GLU A 92 -5.50 21.47 -11.14
C GLU A 92 -6.76 20.84 -10.52
N ALA A 93 -7.71 21.68 -10.13
CA ALA A 93 -9.03 21.24 -9.67
C ALA A 93 -10.05 21.15 -10.82
N LYS A 94 -9.87 22.00 -11.85
CA LYS A 94 -10.68 22.02 -13.07
C LYS A 94 -9.76 22.08 -14.27
N HIS A 95 -10.05 21.27 -15.29
CA HIS A 95 -9.21 21.11 -16.47
C HIS A 95 -9.88 21.69 -17.70
N SER A 96 -9.13 22.43 -18.51
CA SER A 96 -9.60 22.87 -19.84
C SER A 96 -9.51 21.77 -20.90
N ASP A 97 -8.63 20.80 -20.69
CA ASP A 97 -8.40 19.65 -21.56
C ASP A 97 -8.45 18.39 -20.69
N PHE A 98 -9.43 17.52 -20.94
CA PHE A 98 -9.81 16.39 -20.09
C PHE A 98 -10.26 15.18 -20.92
N PHE A 99 -10.32 14.01 -20.30
CA PHE A 99 -10.74 12.75 -20.93
C PHE A 99 -12.21 12.39 -20.71
N ILE A 100 -12.74 12.69 -19.53
CA ILE A 100 -14.08 12.34 -19.05
C ILE A 100 -14.87 13.62 -18.73
N SER A 101 -14.34 14.46 -17.84
CA SER A 101 -15.02 15.66 -17.34
C SER A 101 -14.03 16.73 -16.86
N GLU A 102 -14.48 17.98 -16.80
CA GLU A 102 -13.65 19.10 -16.33
C GLU A 102 -13.17 18.95 -14.88
N ASP A 103 -13.89 18.20 -14.04
CA ASP A 103 -13.54 17.95 -12.63
C ASP A 103 -12.84 16.58 -12.41
N GLU A 104 -12.33 15.94 -13.48
CA GLU A 104 -11.70 14.63 -13.35
C GLU A 104 -10.43 14.66 -12.49
N SER A 105 -10.16 13.57 -11.78
CA SER A 105 -8.98 13.39 -10.94
C SER A 105 -8.02 12.42 -11.58
N TYR A 106 -6.72 12.67 -11.36
CA TYR A 106 -5.65 11.88 -11.92
C TYR A 106 -4.86 11.17 -10.82
N TYR A 107 -4.47 9.94 -11.10
CA TYR A 107 -3.55 9.19 -10.25
C TYR A 107 -2.49 8.47 -11.07
N LEU A 108 -1.23 8.63 -10.68
CA LEU A 108 -0.09 7.91 -11.23
C LEU A 108 0.46 6.97 -10.16
N ARG A 109 0.62 5.71 -10.55
CA ARG A 109 1.50 4.73 -9.91
C ARG A 109 2.51 4.30 -10.96
N SER A 110 3.78 4.70 -10.81
CA SER A 110 4.78 4.39 -11.83
C SER A 110 4.99 2.89 -12.01
N LEU A 111 5.40 2.51 -13.22
CA LEU A 111 5.61 1.13 -13.63
C LEU A 111 7.03 0.99 -14.19
N GLY A 112 7.57 -0.23 -14.14
CA GLY A 112 8.78 -0.56 -14.89
C GLY A 112 8.57 -0.44 -16.41
N GLU A 113 9.65 -0.41 -17.16
CA GLU A 113 9.60 -0.23 -18.63
C GLU A 113 8.88 -1.42 -19.30
N ASP A 114 9.27 -2.64 -18.95
CA ASP A 114 8.47 -3.84 -19.21
C ASP A 114 7.61 -4.17 -17.99
N VAL A 115 6.37 -3.67 -17.99
CA VAL A 115 5.38 -3.82 -16.91
C VAL A 115 5.16 -5.27 -16.46
N ARG A 116 5.46 -6.26 -17.31
CA ARG A 116 5.28 -7.68 -17.00
C ARG A 116 6.49 -8.33 -16.34
N LYS A 117 7.66 -7.69 -16.40
CA LYS A 117 8.94 -8.29 -15.98
C LYS A 117 9.70 -7.44 -14.98
N GLU A 118 9.55 -6.12 -15.05
CA GLU A 118 10.38 -5.20 -14.30
C GLU A 118 9.55 -4.43 -13.26
N PRO A 119 9.96 -4.45 -11.99
CA PRO A 119 9.45 -3.52 -11.00
C PRO A 119 9.76 -2.08 -11.39
N ALA A 120 8.95 -1.14 -10.89
CA ALA A 120 9.28 0.27 -11.02
C ALA A 120 10.56 0.60 -10.22
N ASP A 121 11.37 1.47 -10.78
CA ASP A 121 12.58 1.98 -10.16
C ASP A 121 12.78 3.42 -10.62
N LEU A 122 12.53 4.35 -9.71
CA LEU A 122 12.66 5.78 -9.92
C LEU A 122 13.97 6.15 -10.63
N ARG A 123 15.08 5.47 -10.32
CA ARG A 123 16.41 5.71 -10.92
C ARG A 123 16.46 5.39 -12.40
N LYS A 124 15.63 4.44 -12.86
CA LYS A 124 15.54 4.05 -14.27
C LYS A 124 14.53 4.92 -15.02
N GLN A 125 13.34 5.13 -14.44
CA GLN A 125 12.28 5.84 -15.16
C GLN A 125 12.44 7.36 -15.13
N PHE A 126 13.00 7.91 -14.06
CA PHE A 126 13.17 9.36 -13.87
C PHE A 126 14.56 9.66 -13.26
N PRO A 127 15.66 9.39 -13.97
CA PRO A 127 17.02 9.49 -13.43
C PRO A 127 17.32 10.89 -12.87
N GLU A 128 16.96 11.96 -13.58
CA GLU A 128 17.20 13.34 -13.11
C GLU A 128 16.45 13.66 -11.80
N LEU A 129 15.21 13.17 -11.65
CA LEU A 129 14.46 13.36 -10.40
C LEU A 129 15.01 12.45 -9.28
N ALA A 130 15.52 11.27 -9.62
CA ALA A 130 16.09 10.35 -8.65
C ALA A 130 17.34 10.93 -7.95
N GLU A 131 18.10 11.81 -8.61
CA GLU A 131 19.23 12.53 -8.00
C GLU A 131 18.83 13.42 -6.83
N ASP A 132 17.58 13.91 -6.82
CA ASP A 132 17.06 14.74 -5.74
C ASP A 132 16.56 13.94 -4.52
N PHE A 133 16.38 12.63 -4.67
CA PHE A 133 15.72 11.77 -3.71
C PHE A 133 16.68 10.75 -3.09
N HIS A 134 16.98 10.92 -1.81
CA HIS A 134 17.81 9.99 -1.06
C HIS A 134 16.95 8.98 -0.30
N ILE A 135 17.11 7.69 -0.66
CA ILE A 135 16.48 6.59 0.07
C ILE A 135 17.21 6.42 1.41
N PRO A 136 16.51 6.48 2.57
CA PRO A 136 17.13 6.19 3.86
C PRO A 136 17.67 4.76 3.91
N GLN A 137 18.86 4.56 4.50
CA GLN A 137 19.51 3.26 4.59
C GLN A 137 18.91 2.39 5.71
N PHE A 138 17.61 2.12 5.64
CA PHE A 138 16.84 1.35 6.62
C PHE A 138 16.74 -0.15 6.30
N PHE A 139 17.37 -0.58 5.20
CA PHE A 139 17.44 -1.97 4.75
C PHE A 139 18.71 -2.16 3.92
N GLU A 140 19.16 -3.41 3.75
CA GLU A 140 20.34 -3.70 2.94
C GLU A 140 20.04 -3.53 1.44
N PRO A 141 20.99 -3.02 0.64
CA PRO A 141 20.78 -2.77 -0.79
C PRO A 141 20.22 -3.98 -1.58
N GLU A 142 20.60 -5.20 -1.21
CA GLU A 142 20.18 -6.45 -1.83
C GLU A 142 18.69 -6.78 -1.56
N GLN A 143 18.12 -6.20 -0.51
CA GLN A 143 16.70 -6.33 -0.18
C GLN A 143 15.82 -5.43 -1.04
N PHE A 144 16.39 -4.39 -1.66
CA PHE A 144 15.64 -3.47 -2.51
C PHE A 144 14.81 -4.23 -3.55
N PHE A 145 13.53 -3.86 -3.67
CA PHE A 145 12.62 -4.44 -4.63
C PHE A 145 12.16 -3.42 -5.67
N SER A 146 11.61 -2.28 -5.24
CA SER A 146 11.13 -1.24 -6.16
C SER A 146 11.07 0.14 -5.52
N SER A 147 11.10 1.18 -6.36
CA SER A 147 10.78 2.56 -5.97
C SER A 147 9.74 3.12 -6.92
N VAL A 148 8.59 3.52 -6.37
CA VAL A 148 7.36 3.80 -7.11
C VAL A 148 6.95 5.25 -6.89
N PHE A 149 6.84 6.02 -7.97
CA PHE A 149 6.21 7.34 -7.93
C PHE A 149 4.70 7.19 -7.69
N ARG A 150 4.18 7.95 -6.72
CA ARG A 150 2.75 8.10 -6.44
C ARG A 150 2.38 9.57 -6.53
N ILE A 151 1.61 9.94 -7.55
CA ILE A 151 1.19 11.33 -7.76
C ILE A 151 -0.32 11.33 -7.91
N SER A 152 -1.01 12.18 -7.16
CA SER A 152 -2.47 12.17 -7.08
C SER A 152 -3.04 13.58 -7.04
N SER A 153 -4.15 13.77 -7.74
CA SER A 153 -5.00 14.96 -7.58
C SER A 153 -5.53 15.07 -6.14
N PRO A 154 -5.82 16.31 -5.68
CA PRO A 154 -6.48 16.53 -4.39
C PRO A 154 -7.83 15.79 -4.33
N GLY A 155 -8.18 15.27 -3.15
CA GLY A 155 -9.43 14.57 -2.90
C GLY A 155 -9.45 13.10 -3.32
N LEU A 156 -8.46 12.64 -4.10
CA LEU A 156 -8.44 11.27 -4.60
C LEU A 156 -8.20 10.27 -3.46
N GLN A 157 -9.12 9.32 -3.32
CA GLN A 157 -9.07 8.21 -2.37
C GLN A 157 -8.86 6.89 -3.11
N LEU A 158 -7.79 6.18 -2.74
CA LEU A 158 -7.55 4.81 -3.19
C LEU A 158 -8.21 3.82 -2.24
N TRP A 159 -8.68 2.70 -2.78
CA TRP A 159 -9.19 1.59 -1.98
C TRP A 159 -8.12 1.01 -1.05
N THR A 160 -8.60 0.40 0.03
CA THR A 160 -7.74 -0.27 1.01
C THR A 160 -7.15 -1.55 0.39
N HIS A 161 -5.83 -1.70 0.50
CA HIS A 161 -5.09 -2.88 0.03
C HIS A 161 -3.89 -3.16 0.94
N TYR A 162 -3.24 -4.30 0.75
CA TYR A 162 -1.94 -4.59 1.36
C TYR A 162 -0.90 -4.98 0.29
N ASP A 163 0.37 -4.86 0.67
CA ASP A 163 1.51 -5.31 -0.14
C ASP A 163 2.27 -6.42 0.62
N VAL A 164 3.00 -7.26 -0.11
CA VAL A 164 3.76 -8.40 0.46
C VAL A 164 5.18 -8.00 0.88
N MET A 165 5.61 -6.82 0.43
CA MET A 165 6.91 -6.21 0.75
C MET A 165 6.77 -5.20 1.89
N ASP A 166 7.86 -4.95 2.62
CA ASP A 166 7.93 -3.79 3.49
C ASP A 166 7.99 -2.52 2.65
N ASN A 167 7.43 -1.43 3.16
CA ASN A 167 7.24 -0.20 2.40
C ASN A 167 7.56 1.05 3.23
N LEU A 168 8.29 1.99 2.63
CA LEU A 168 8.41 3.36 3.09
C LEU A 168 7.60 4.23 2.14
N LEU A 169 6.45 4.72 2.60
CA LEU A 169 5.71 5.77 1.90
C LEU A 169 6.29 7.12 2.29
N VAL A 170 7.08 7.71 1.39
CA VAL A 170 7.63 9.05 1.57
C VAL A 170 6.69 10.07 0.97
N GLN A 171 6.24 11.04 1.76
CA GLN A 171 5.42 12.15 1.29
C GLN A 171 6.34 13.35 0.99
N VAL A 172 6.61 13.63 -0.30
CA VAL A 172 7.56 14.69 -0.69
C VAL A 172 6.88 16.04 -0.82
N THR A 173 5.72 16.08 -1.46
CA THR A 173 4.92 17.31 -1.68
C THR A 173 3.47 17.06 -1.31
N GLY A 174 2.79 18.06 -0.74
CA GLY A 174 1.38 17.98 -0.36
C GLY A 174 1.11 17.09 0.85
N ARG A 175 -0.15 17.09 1.31
CA ARG A 175 -0.59 16.35 2.50
C ARG A 175 -1.38 15.11 2.12
N LYS A 176 -1.16 14.02 2.86
CA LYS A 176 -1.85 12.74 2.62
C LYS A 176 -2.33 12.14 3.93
N ARG A 177 -3.62 11.80 4.00
CA ARG A 177 -4.16 10.99 5.09
C ARG A 177 -3.94 9.52 4.75
N VAL A 178 -3.44 8.76 5.73
CA VAL A 178 -3.28 7.31 5.61
C VAL A 178 -3.98 6.66 6.79
N VAL A 179 -4.82 5.68 6.47
CA VAL A 179 -5.51 4.84 7.45
C VAL A 179 -5.01 3.42 7.28
N LEU A 180 -4.60 2.77 8.36
CA LEU A 180 -4.06 1.42 8.35
C LEU A 180 -4.86 0.47 9.25
N TYR A 181 -4.86 -0.80 8.87
CA TYR A 181 -5.45 -1.88 9.67
C TYR A 181 -4.43 -3.01 9.84
N SER A 182 -4.50 -3.67 10.99
CA SER A 182 -3.58 -4.76 11.29
C SER A 182 -3.76 -5.91 10.29
N PRO A 183 -2.69 -6.67 9.95
CA PRO A 183 -2.85 -7.92 9.21
C PRO A 183 -3.84 -8.90 9.88
N LYS A 184 -4.00 -8.80 11.21
CA LYS A 184 -4.96 -9.60 11.99
C LYS A 184 -6.42 -9.23 11.72
N ASP A 185 -6.69 -8.03 11.22
CA ASP A 185 -8.03 -7.55 10.90
C ASP A 185 -8.51 -8.02 9.53
N ALA A 186 -7.74 -8.86 8.81
CA ALA A 186 -8.12 -9.39 7.50
C ALA A 186 -9.54 -10.00 7.46
N LEU A 187 -9.99 -10.62 8.56
CA LEU A 187 -11.32 -11.21 8.69
C LEU A 187 -12.47 -10.17 8.72
N TYR A 188 -12.16 -8.91 9.02
CA TYR A 188 -13.12 -7.81 9.15
C TYR A 188 -13.11 -6.87 7.94
N LEU A 189 -12.16 -7.07 7.01
CA LEU A 189 -11.93 -6.16 5.89
C LEU A 189 -12.59 -6.60 4.57
N TYR A 190 -13.31 -7.74 4.53
CA TYR A 190 -14.04 -8.19 3.34
C TYR A 190 -13.13 -8.20 2.10
N LEU A 191 -12.13 -9.09 2.11
CA LEU A 191 -11.07 -9.09 1.12
C LEU A 191 -11.46 -9.84 -0.16
N THR A 192 -11.25 -9.18 -1.30
CA THR A 192 -11.17 -9.81 -2.62
C THR A 192 -9.74 -9.68 -3.12
N GLY A 193 -8.98 -10.77 -3.01
CA GLY A 193 -7.53 -10.78 -3.27
C GLY A 193 -6.78 -9.90 -2.27
N ASP A 194 -6.00 -8.95 -2.78
CA ASP A 194 -5.19 -8.01 -1.99
C ASP A 194 -5.95 -6.74 -1.54
N LYS A 195 -7.26 -6.64 -1.85
CA LYS A 195 -8.07 -5.42 -1.67
C LYS A 195 -9.27 -5.68 -0.78
N SER A 196 -9.68 -4.66 -0.03
CA SER A 196 -10.93 -4.65 0.73
C SER A 196 -12.07 -4.11 -0.12
N GLU A 197 -13.25 -4.74 -0.03
CA GLU A 197 -14.49 -4.29 -0.67
C GLU A 197 -15.09 -3.04 0.01
N VAL A 198 -14.61 -2.67 1.21
CA VAL A 198 -15.06 -1.49 1.95
C VAL A 198 -14.40 -0.23 1.38
N LEU A 199 -15.05 0.38 0.38
CA LEU A 199 -14.56 1.58 -0.30
C LEU A 199 -14.69 2.85 0.56
N ASP A 200 -15.80 2.98 1.28
CA ASP A 200 -16.04 4.08 2.22
C ASP A 200 -15.69 3.65 3.65
N ILE A 201 -14.46 3.94 4.05
CA ILE A 201 -13.96 3.60 5.39
C ILE A 201 -14.35 4.62 6.48
N ASP A 202 -14.90 5.78 6.11
CA ASP A 202 -15.28 6.83 7.06
C ASP A 202 -16.79 6.78 7.37
N THR A 203 -17.60 6.44 6.36
CA THR A 203 -19.05 6.25 6.45
C THR A 203 -19.45 4.89 5.89
N THR A 204 -18.93 3.82 6.48
CA THR A 204 -19.18 2.44 6.04
C THR A 204 -20.65 2.04 6.18
N ASP A 205 -21.18 1.39 5.14
CA ASP A 205 -22.48 0.72 5.20
C ASP A 205 -22.36 -0.57 6.02
N LEU A 206 -22.75 -0.49 7.30
CA LEU A 206 -22.73 -1.63 8.23
C LEU A 206 -23.83 -2.67 7.95
N GLN A 207 -24.78 -2.41 7.05
CA GLN A 207 -25.70 -3.46 6.59
C GLN A 207 -24.98 -4.42 5.64
N LEU A 208 -24.10 -3.88 4.79
CA LEU A 208 -23.28 -4.67 3.86
C LEU A 208 -22.03 -5.26 4.55
N TYR A 209 -21.37 -4.46 5.40
CA TYR A 209 -20.09 -4.81 6.02
C TYR A 209 -20.13 -4.75 7.56
N PRO A 210 -21.02 -5.51 8.22
CA PRO A 210 -21.25 -5.41 9.67
C PRO A 210 -19.98 -5.67 10.52
N GLU A 211 -19.07 -6.53 10.05
CA GLU A 211 -17.87 -6.91 10.79
C GLU A 211 -16.77 -5.84 10.72
N PHE A 212 -16.85 -4.89 9.78
CA PHE A 212 -15.81 -3.88 9.56
C PHE A 212 -15.57 -3.01 10.81
N VAL A 213 -16.61 -2.82 11.63
CA VAL A 213 -16.52 -2.06 12.88
C VAL A 213 -15.57 -2.70 13.90
N LYS A 214 -15.25 -3.99 13.76
CA LYS A 214 -14.32 -4.72 14.63
C LYS A 214 -12.85 -4.50 14.24
N ALA A 215 -12.57 -3.97 13.05
CA ALA A 215 -11.21 -3.65 12.61
C ALA A 215 -10.67 -2.43 13.39
N SER A 216 -9.43 -2.54 13.86
CA SER A 216 -8.77 -1.46 14.61
C SER A 216 -8.14 -0.47 13.64
N ARG A 217 -8.63 0.77 13.64
CA ARG A 217 -8.23 1.80 12.70
C ARG A 217 -7.03 2.58 13.23
N TYR A 218 -5.89 2.49 12.56
CA TYR A 218 -4.73 3.36 12.80
C TYR A 218 -4.74 4.53 11.82
N GLU A 219 -4.51 5.76 12.25
CA GLU A 219 -4.57 6.92 11.36
C GLU A 219 -3.40 7.89 11.56
N CYS A 220 -2.92 8.46 10.45
CA CYS A 220 -1.98 9.57 10.45
C CYS A 220 -2.19 10.48 9.23
N ILE A 221 -1.72 11.72 9.35
CA ILE A 221 -1.57 12.65 8.24
C ILE A 221 -0.08 12.85 8.01
N LEU A 222 0.38 12.59 6.79
CA LEU A 222 1.74 12.83 6.35
C LEU A 222 1.84 14.25 5.80
N GLU A 223 2.75 15.02 6.38
CA GLU A 223 3.16 16.33 5.89
C GLU A 223 4.36 16.19 4.91
N PRO A 224 4.68 17.21 4.10
CA PRO A 224 5.87 17.20 3.26
C PRO A 224 7.14 16.92 4.06
N GLY A 225 7.87 15.87 3.68
CA GLY A 225 9.08 15.38 4.35
C GLY A 225 8.84 14.24 5.35
N ASP A 226 7.60 13.88 5.66
CA ASP A 226 7.30 12.73 6.52
C ASP A 226 7.43 11.41 5.74
N LEU A 227 7.89 10.37 6.45
CA LEU A 227 7.89 8.99 5.96
C LEU A 227 6.93 8.17 6.81
N LEU A 228 6.21 7.25 6.18
CA LEU A 228 5.45 6.22 6.88
C LEU A 228 6.08 4.87 6.57
N PHE A 229 6.62 4.21 7.60
CA PHE A 229 6.94 2.80 7.55
C PHE A 229 5.64 1.99 7.61
N ILE A 230 5.42 1.16 6.61
CA ILE A 230 4.30 0.22 6.51
C ILE A 230 4.92 -1.18 6.43
N PRO A 231 4.89 -1.96 7.53
CA PRO A 231 5.34 -3.34 7.48
C PRO A 231 4.47 -4.13 6.49
N ALA A 232 5.07 -5.13 5.83
CA ALA A 232 4.39 -6.04 4.93
C ALA A 232 3.10 -6.57 5.55
N LEU A 233 2.07 -6.75 4.70
CA LEU A 233 0.73 -7.21 5.05
C LEU A 233 -0.16 -6.20 5.78
N TRP A 234 0.36 -5.03 6.18
CA TRP A 234 -0.50 -3.99 6.73
C TRP A 234 -1.40 -3.40 5.65
N PHE A 235 -2.70 -3.46 5.89
CA PHE A 235 -3.69 -2.85 5.02
C PHE A 235 -3.59 -1.34 5.17
N HIS A 236 -3.69 -0.62 4.05
CA HIS A 236 -3.67 0.83 4.07
C HIS A 236 -4.57 1.44 3.01
N ASN A 237 -5.24 2.53 3.40
CA ASN A 237 -6.08 3.39 2.57
C ASN A 237 -5.42 4.77 2.51
N THR A 238 -5.38 5.40 1.34
CA THR A 238 -4.77 6.73 1.20
C THR A 238 -5.76 7.70 0.59
N LEU A 239 -5.82 8.90 1.18
CA LEU A 239 -6.58 10.05 0.69
C LEU A 239 -5.62 11.22 0.50
N ALA A 240 -5.52 11.72 -0.72
CA ALA A 240 -4.76 12.92 -1.04
C ALA A 240 -5.52 14.15 -0.53
N LEU A 241 -5.05 14.79 0.54
CA LEU A 241 -5.71 15.99 1.08
C LEU A 241 -5.39 17.23 0.23
N GLN A 242 -4.30 17.17 -0.54
CA GLN A 242 -3.84 18.16 -1.48
C GLN A 242 -3.25 17.44 -2.70
N PHE A 243 -2.98 18.17 -3.78
CA PHE A 243 -2.07 17.67 -4.80
C PHE A 243 -0.76 17.27 -4.13
N GLY A 244 -0.30 16.07 -4.42
CA GLY A 244 0.86 15.55 -3.73
C GLY A 244 1.67 14.56 -4.54
N VAL A 245 2.96 14.56 -4.23
CA VAL A 245 3.95 13.65 -4.80
C VAL A 245 4.53 12.85 -3.66
N GLY A 246 4.43 11.53 -3.78
CA GLY A 246 5.06 10.59 -2.88
C GLY A 246 5.91 9.59 -3.63
N VAL A 247 6.81 8.96 -2.89
CA VAL A 247 7.63 7.85 -3.38
C VAL A 247 7.47 6.70 -2.40
N ASN A 248 6.97 5.57 -2.88
CA ASN A 248 7.02 4.32 -2.11
C ASN A 248 8.33 3.61 -2.41
N VAL A 249 9.03 3.17 -1.37
CA VAL A 249 10.22 2.32 -1.49
C VAL A 249 9.91 0.97 -0.87
N PHE A 250 9.89 -0.08 -1.71
CA PHE A 250 9.59 -1.44 -1.29
C PHE A 250 10.87 -2.27 -1.17
N TRP A 251 10.96 -3.10 -0.12
CA TRP A 251 12.04 -4.06 0.06
C TRP A 251 11.56 -5.38 0.63
N ARG A 252 12.38 -6.41 0.40
CA ARG A 252 12.12 -7.78 0.85
C ARG A 252 12.45 -7.92 2.33
N HIS A 253 11.44 -8.25 3.12
CA HIS A 253 11.60 -8.68 4.51
C HIS A 253 12.11 -10.12 4.61
N LEU A 254 11.60 -11.01 3.76
CA LEU A 254 11.94 -12.43 3.72
C LEU A 254 13.13 -12.69 2.77
N PRO A 255 13.73 -13.88 2.82
CA PRO A 255 14.69 -14.31 1.82
C PRO A 255 14.11 -14.26 0.39
N PRO A 256 14.89 -13.89 -0.64
CA PRO A 256 14.41 -13.68 -2.01
C PRO A 256 13.64 -14.86 -2.63
N GLU A 257 13.99 -16.10 -2.29
CA GLU A 257 13.34 -17.33 -2.73
C GLU A 257 11.91 -17.51 -2.20
N SER A 258 11.52 -16.73 -1.19
CA SER A 258 10.16 -16.74 -0.64
C SER A 258 9.17 -16.05 -1.57
N TYR A 259 9.62 -15.19 -2.48
CA TYR A 259 8.78 -14.35 -3.34
C TYR A 259 8.62 -14.94 -4.74
N ASP A 260 7.48 -14.65 -5.40
CA ASP A 260 7.30 -14.99 -6.82
C ASP A 260 8.23 -14.11 -7.69
N LYS A 261 9.16 -14.76 -8.39
CA LYS A 261 10.10 -14.08 -9.31
C LYS A 261 9.41 -13.38 -10.49
N LYS A 262 8.14 -13.69 -10.75
CA LYS A 262 7.30 -13.09 -11.79
C LYS A 262 6.35 -12.04 -11.23
N ASP A 263 6.64 -11.49 -10.06
CA ASP A 263 5.89 -10.38 -9.48
C ASP A 263 6.64 -9.05 -9.64
N PRO A 264 6.30 -8.24 -10.65
CA PRO A 264 6.86 -6.89 -10.78
C PRO A 264 6.14 -5.87 -9.89
N TYR A 265 5.02 -6.23 -9.24
CA TYR A 265 4.21 -5.31 -8.44
C TYR A 265 4.51 -5.37 -6.95
N GLY A 266 4.78 -6.57 -6.42
CA GLY A 266 4.98 -6.81 -4.99
C GLY A 266 3.70 -7.22 -4.24
N ASN A 267 2.68 -7.68 -4.97
CA ASN A 267 1.35 -7.99 -4.45
C ASN A 267 1.05 -9.49 -4.47
N LYS A 268 1.85 -10.31 -5.16
CA LYS A 268 1.63 -11.75 -5.18
C LYS A 268 2.08 -12.36 -3.87
N ASP A 269 1.27 -13.30 -3.38
CA ASP A 269 1.58 -14.05 -2.17
C ASP A 269 2.96 -14.72 -2.24
N PRO A 270 3.67 -14.83 -1.10
CA PRO A 270 4.87 -15.65 -1.03
C PRO A 270 4.61 -17.07 -1.53
N VAL A 271 5.61 -17.69 -2.16
CA VAL A 271 5.49 -19.00 -2.84
C VAL A 271 4.93 -20.09 -1.92
N ALA A 272 5.25 -20.03 -0.62
CA ALA A 272 4.68 -20.95 0.37
C ALA A 272 3.18 -20.72 0.59
N ALA A 273 2.74 -19.46 0.74
CA ALA A 273 1.34 -19.10 0.92
C ALA A 273 0.51 -19.45 -0.32
N SER A 274 0.98 -19.10 -1.52
CA SER A 274 0.31 -19.43 -2.78
C SER A 274 0.08 -20.96 -2.93
N ARG A 275 1.09 -21.78 -2.62
CA ARG A 275 0.96 -23.25 -2.64
C ARG A 275 -0.01 -23.77 -1.57
N ALA A 276 -0.01 -23.17 -0.39
CA ALA A 276 -0.91 -23.54 0.69
C ALA A 276 -2.37 -23.24 0.33
N LEU A 277 -2.65 -22.05 -0.21
CA LEU A 277 -3.98 -21.66 -0.70
C LEU A 277 -4.44 -22.57 -1.85
N GLN A 278 -3.57 -22.88 -2.82
CA GLN A 278 -3.92 -23.84 -3.88
C GLN A 278 -4.26 -25.24 -3.33
N SER A 279 -3.57 -25.67 -2.27
CA SER A 279 -3.83 -26.96 -1.63
C SER A 279 -5.14 -26.93 -0.83
N LEU A 280 -5.48 -25.80 -0.23
CA LEU A 280 -6.76 -25.58 0.44
C LEU A 280 -7.91 -25.71 -0.55
N GLU A 281 -7.85 -25.05 -1.72
CA GLU A 281 -8.89 -25.17 -2.75
C GLU A 281 -9.13 -26.62 -3.17
N ARG A 282 -8.06 -27.40 -3.38
CA ARG A 282 -8.19 -28.84 -3.67
C ARG A 282 -8.84 -29.61 -2.51
N THR A 283 -8.54 -29.24 -1.28
CA THR A 283 -9.12 -29.88 -0.09
C THR A 283 -10.60 -29.55 0.04
N LEU A 284 -11.01 -28.31 -0.25
CA LEU A 284 -12.41 -27.90 -0.27
C LEU A 284 -13.19 -28.66 -1.36
N GLY A 285 -12.59 -28.86 -2.55
CA GLY A 285 -13.19 -29.69 -3.59
C GLY A 285 -13.43 -31.16 -3.18
N ILE A 286 -12.63 -31.72 -2.26
CA ILE A 286 -12.90 -33.06 -1.70
C ILE A 286 -14.09 -33.03 -0.74
N LEU A 287 -14.26 -31.95 0.03
CA LEU A 287 -15.39 -31.83 0.96
C LEU A 287 -16.75 -31.71 0.23
N GLU A 288 -16.75 -31.25 -1.02
CA GLU A 288 -17.96 -31.16 -1.86
C GLU A 288 -18.55 -32.53 -2.23
N GLU A 289 -17.82 -33.63 -2.00
CA GLU A 289 -18.34 -35.00 -2.14
C GLU A 289 -19.35 -35.37 -1.03
N LEU A 290 -19.38 -34.61 0.06
CA LEU A 290 -20.27 -34.84 1.20
C LEU A 290 -21.59 -34.04 1.06
N PRO A 291 -22.68 -34.49 1.71
CA PRO A 291 -23.88 -33.67 1.84
C PRO A 291 -23.61 -32.31 2.52
N PRO A 292 -24.40 -31.26 2.24
CA PRO A 292 -24.11 -29.89 2.69
C PRO A 292 -23.93 -29.71 4.20
N ASP A 293 -24.69 -30.44 5.02
CA ASP A 293 -24.61 -30.42 6.47
C ASP A 293 -23.30 -31.03 7.01
N TYR A 294 -22.82 -32.10 6.37
CA TYR A 294 -21.51 -32.68 6.69
C TYR A 294 -20.37 -31.78 6.21
N GLN A 295 -20.50 -31.19 5.03
CA GLN A 295 -19.54 -30.22 4.50
C GLN A 295 -19.36 -29.03 5.46
N ASP A 296 -20.46 -28.41 5.92
CA ASP A 296 -20.42 -27.30 6.89
C ASP A 296 -19.71 -27.71 8.19
N PHE A 297 -20.08 -28.86 8.76
CA PHE A 297 -19.47 -29.34 10.00
C PHE A 297 -17.95 -29.54 9.86
N TYR A 298 -17.50 -30.22 8.79
CA TYR A 298 -16.07 -30.47 8.59
C TYR A 298 -15.29 -29.22 8.20
N ALA A 299 -15.91 -28.27 7.48
CA ALA A 299 -15.32 -26.96 7.21
C ALA A 299 -15.06 -26.20 8.52
N ARG A 300 -16.04 -26.13 9.43
CA ARG A 300 -15.85 -25.53 10.77
C ARG A 300 -14.72 -26.20 11.55
N ARG A 301 -14.64 -27.53 11.50
CA ARG A 301 -13.56 -28.29 12.15
C ARG A 301 -12.19 -27.96 11.56
N MET A 302 -12.09 -27.76 10.24
CA MET A 302 -10.85 -27.31 9.60
C MET A 302 -10.44 -25.91 10.03
N VAL A 303 -11.39 -24.97 10.12
CA VAL A 303 -11.14 -23.61 10.64
C VAL A 303 -10.58 -23.67 12.05
N LEU A 304 -11.20 -24.44 12.96
CA LEU A 304 -10.69 -24.63 14.32
C LEU A 304 -9.27 -25.22 14.33
N ARG A 305 -8.98 -26.17 13.43
CA ARG A 305 -7.65 -26.76 13.30
C ARG A 305 -6.61 -25.76 12.83
N ILE A 306 -6.95 -24.89 11.88
CA ILE A 306 -6.08 -23.81 11.40
C ILE A 306 -5.81 -22.82 12.53
N GLN A 307 -6.86 -22.34 13.21
CA GLN A 307 -6.74 -21.42 14.33
C GLN A 307 -5.84 -21.99 15.43
N SER A 308 -6.08 -23.23 15.87
CA SER A 308 -5.28 -23.86 16.94
C SER A 308 -3.81 -24.11 16.59
N ARG A 309 -3.48 -24.31 15.31
CA ARG A 309 -2.14 -24.75 14.88
C ARG A 309 -1.29 -23.63 14.29
N ALA A 310 -1.91 -22.68 13.60
CA ALA A 310 -1.20 -21.69 12.78
C ALA A 310 -1.36 -20.26 13.30
N TYR A 311 -2.41 -19.95 14.07
CA TYR A 311 -2.53 -18.60 14.62
C TYR A 311 -1.58 -18.46 15.81
N LEU A 312 -0.82 -17.38 15.83
CA LEU A 312 0.03 -17.04 16.97
C LEU A 312 -0.87 -16.68 18.15
N SER A 313 -0.78 -17.44 19.24
CA SER A 313 -1.35 -17.02 20.52
C SER A 313 -0.66 -15.74 21.00
N SER A 314 -1.35 -14.92 21.78
CA SER A 314 -0.78 -13.71 22.40
C SER A 314 0.48 -13.99 23.22
N LEU A 315 0.66 -15.22 23.73
CA LEU A 315 1.83 -15.68 24.48
C LEU A 315 3.08 -15.95 23.62
N MET A 316 2.94 -16.28 22.34
CA MET A 316 4.10 -16.61 21.47
C MET A 316 4.85 -15.37 20.96
N TRP A 317 4.20 -14.20 20.94
CA TRP A 317 4.82 -12.95 20.51
C TRP A 317 5.94 -12.50 21.46
N VAL A 318 5.79 -12.70 22.77
CA VAL A 318 6.82 -12.37 23.77
C VAL A 318 8.10 -13.19 23.56
N ASN A 319 7.98 -14.42 23.07
CA ASN A 319 9.12 -15.31 22.86
C ASN A 319 9.79 -15.12 21.48
N TYR A 320 9.06 -14.70 20.45
CA TYR A 320 9.67 -14.43 19.13
C TYR A 320 10.61 -13.22 19.15
N ASP A 321 10.30 -12.20 19.98
CA ASP A 321 11.16 -11.05 20.28
C ASP A 321 12.49 -11.42 20.96
N MET A 322 12.60 -12.62 21.53
CA MET A 322 13.82 -13.10 22.19
C MET A 322 14.69 -14.00 21.31
N THR A 323 14.13 -14.62 20.27
CA THR A 323 14.84 -15.59 19.42
C THR A 323 15.42 -15.01 18.13
N CYS A 324 15.06 -13.78 17.75
CA CYS A 324 15.67 -13.04 16.64
C CYS A 324 16.65 -11.95 17.13
N ARG A 325 17.43 -12.24 18.18
CA ARG A 325 18.56 -11.40 18.62
C ARG A 325 19.87 -11.92 18.06
#